data_AF-A0A5N8V698-F1
#
_entry.id   AF-A0A5N8V698-F1
#
_cell.length_a   1.000
_cell.length_b   1.000
_cell.length_c   1.000
_cell.angle_alpha   90.00
_cell.angle_beta   90.00
_cell.angle_gamma   90.00
#
_symmetry.space_group_name_H-M   'P 1'
#
loop_
_entity.id
_entity.type
_entity.pdbx_description
1 polymer ?
#
loop_
_entity_poly.entity_id
_entity_poly.type
_entity_poly.pdbx_seq_one_letter_code
_entity_poly.pdbx_strand_id
1 'polypeptide(L)'
;MSAEQQEIATFRAGPIWRDANVRTGPSLDSPVIELLLPDDGADYRAEVWTVGEEVVEGVIVSDIWLRLSAGGWCSAVNFDQETMARIPREAELPPGETGRVDR
;
A
#
# COMPACT_ATOMS: atom_id res chain seq x y z
N MET A 1 -11.92 23.94 19.45
CA MET A 1 -11.05 23.59 18.31
C MET A 1 -11.16 22.08 18.15
N SER A 2 -11.82 21.63 17.09
CA SER A 2 -12.13 20.21 16.83
C SER A 2 -10.84 19.48 16.49
N ALA A 3 -10.45 18.52 17.33
CA ALA A 3 -9.48 17.51 16.96
C ALA A 3 -10.28 16.38 16.28
N GLU A 4 -10.65 16.57 15.01
CA GLU A 4 -10.86 15.42 14.13
C GLU A 4 -9.47 14.82 13.92
N GLN A 5 -9.08 13.98 14.88
CA GLN A 5 -8.11 12.95 14.63
C GLN A 5 -8.73 12.10 13.53
N GLN A 6 -8.38 12.40 12.27
CA GLN A 6 -8.37 11.40 11.23
C GLN A 6 -7.47 10.29 11.76
N GLU A 7 -8.08 9.31 12.43
CA GLU A 7 -7.51 7.97 12.48
C GLU A 7 -7.30 7.61 11.02
N ILE A 8 -6.06 7.77 10.55
CA ILE A 8 -5.61 7.09 9.34
C ILE A 8 -5.81 5.63 9.72
N ALA A 9 -6.93 5.06 9.26
CA ALA A 9 -7.31 3.70 9.58
C ALA A 9 -6.27 2.79 8.92
N THR A 10 -5.18 2.52 9.64
CA THR A 10 -4.16 1.60 9.16
C THR A 10 -4.79 0.22 9.06
N PHE A 11 -4.57 -0.47 7.95
CA PHE A 11 -4.97 -1.86 7.82
C PHE A 11 -3.76 -2.76 7.88
N ARG A 12 -4.00 -4.00 8.33
CA ARG A 12 -2.96 -5.03 8.39
C ARG A 12 -2.71 -5.53 6.97
N ALA A 13 -1.50 -5.32 6.47
CA ALA A 13 -1.04 -5.92 5.23
C ALA A 13 -0.54 -7.36 5.45
N GLY A 14 -0.14 -7.68 6.68
CA GLY A 14 0.38 -8.99 7.05
C GLY A 14 1.87 -9.13 6.78
N PRO A 15 2.41 -10.36 6.86
CA PRO A 15 3.83 -10.61 6.72
C PRO A 15 4.30 -10.44 5.27
N ILE A 16 5.61 -10.23 5.12
CA ILE A 16 6.31 -10.24 3.85
C ILE A 16 6.76 -11.67 3.54
N TRP A 17 6.36 -12.23 2.39
CA TRP A 17 6.71 -13.63 2.04
C TRP A 17 8.00 -13.76 1.22
N ARG A 18 8.59 -12.64 0.78
CA ARG A 18 9.85 -12.57 0.01
C ARG A 18 10.53 -11.21 0.12
N ASP A 19 11.77 -11.11 -0.35
CA ASP A 19 12.49 -9.84 -0.46
C ASP A 19 11.65 -8.76 -1.17
N ALA A 20 11.41 -7.66 -0.47
CA ALA A 20 10.47 -6.62 -0.87
C ALA A 20 11.13 -5.23 -0.84
N ASN A 21 11.18 -4.59 -2.01
CA ASN A 21 11.69 -3.23 -2.13
C ASN A 21 10.64 -2.22 -1.66
N VAL A 22 11.01 -1.40 -0.69
CA VAL A 22 10.26 -0.19 -0.30
C VAL A 22 10.81 0.98 -1.11
N ARG A 23 9.91 1.71 -1.76
CA ARG A 23 10.25 2.76 -2.74
C ARG A 23 9.71 4.12 -2.34
N THR A 24 10.25 5.19 -2.90
CA THR A 24 9.76 6.55 -2.67
C THR A 24 8.36 6.80 -3.25
N GLY A 25 7.96 6.03 -4.26
CA GLY A 25 6.68 6.13 -4.97
C GLY A 25 6.15 4.77 -5.44
N PRO A 26 4.87 4.69 -5.84
CA PRO A 26 4.19 3.45 -6.25
C PRO A 26 4.52 3.04 -7.71
N SER A 27 5.81 2.86 -8.01
CA SER A 27 6.30 2.48 -9.34
C SER A 27 7.66 1.79 -9.24
N LEU A 28 7.98 0.92 -10.20
CA LEU A 28 9.27 0.23 -10.31
C LEU A 28 10.42 1.19 -10.65
N ASP A 29 10.12 2.35 -11.25
CA ASP A 29 11.09 3.41 -11.54
C ASP A 29 11.42 4.27 -10.30
N SER A 30 10.60 4.21 -9.25
CA SER A 30 10.84 4.97 -8.03
C SER A 30 12.05 4.42 -7.25
N PRO A 31 12.96 5.28 -6.76
CA PRO A 31 14.12 4.86 -5.96
C PRO A 31 13.75 3.94 -4.81
N VAL A 32 14.54 2.88 -4.61
CA VAL A 32 14.46 1.99 -3.45
C VAL A 32 15.12 2.69 -2.26
N ILE A 33 14.42 2.72 -1.12
CA ILE A 33 14.89 3.34 0.12
C ILE A 33 15.15 2.32 1.23
N GLU A 34 14.54 1.14 1.13
CA GLU A 34 14.69 0.06 2.10
C GLU A 34 14.39 -1.29 1.43
N LEU A 35 15.01 -2.35 1.95
CA LEU A 35 14.75 -3.73 1.60
C LEU A 35 14.19 -4.45 2.83
N LEU A 36 12.97 -4.95 2.73
CA LEU A 36 12.37 -5.84 3.73
C LEU A 36 12.62 -7.28 3.33
N LEU A 37 12.97 -8.11 4.31
CA LEU A 37 13.23 -9.54 4.11
C LEU A 37 12.00 -10.36 4.53
N PRO A 38 11.84 -11.58 3.99
CA PRO A 38 10.74 -12.44 4.39
C PRO A 38 10.73 -12.68 5.90
N ASP A 39 9.53 -12.63 6.46
CA ASP A 39 9.26 -12.96 7.85
C ASP A 39 7.91 -13.67 7.97
N ASP A 40 7.73 -14.39 9.08
CA ASP A 40 6.59 -15.25 9.35
C ASP A 40 5.62 -14.67 10.39
N GLY A 41 5.84 -13.43 10.83
CA GLY A 41 5.11 -12.89 11.99
C GLY A 41 5.07 -11.38 12.12
N ALA A 42 5.66 -10.59 11.21
CA ALA A 42 5.52 -9.14 11.26
C ALA A 42 4.13 -8.71 10.80
N ASP A 43 3.53 -7.79 11.56
CA ASP A 43 2.25 -7.17 11.22
C ASP A 43 2.52 -5.84 10.51
N TYR A 44 2.96 -5.88 9.25
CA TYR A 44 3.12 -4.66 8.49
C TYR A 44 1.78 -3.95 8.34
N ARG A 45 1.80 -2.63 8.56
CA ARG A 45 0.64 -1.76 8.49
C ARG A 45 0.76 -0.85 7.29
N ALA A 46 -0.35 -0.72 6.57
CA ALA A 46 -0.48 0.23 5.48
C ALA A 46 -1.43 1.35 5.90
N GLU A 47 -1.04 2.59 5.62
CA GLU A 47 -1.82 3.79 5.88
C GLU A 47 -2.85 4.03 4.78
N VAL A 48 -2.39 3.86 3.54
CA VAL A 48 -3.17 4.01 2.33
C VAL A 48 -2.68 3.02 1.29
N TRP A 49 -3.48 2.81 0.25
CA TRP A 49 -3.08 2.07 -0.93
C TRP A 49 -3.44 2.88 -2.18
N THR A 50 -2.80 2.57 -3.30
CA THR A 50 -3.10 3.18 -4.59
C THR A 50 -2.84 2.19 -5.72
N VAL A 51 -3.40 2.49 -6.90
CA VAL A 51 -3.04 1.80 -8.14
C VAL A 51 -1.80 2.49 -8.71
N GLY A 52 -0.75 1.72 -8.97
CA GLY A 52 0.52 2.16 -9.53
C GLY A 52 0.94 1.30 -10.70
N GLU A 53 2.25 1.20 -10.92
CA GLU A 53 2.81 0.33 -11.95
C GLU A 53 2.56 -1.15 -11.64
N GLU A 54 2.16 -1.94 -12.64
CA GLU A 54 1.93 -3.37 -12.46
C GLU A 54 3.24 -4.09 -12.16
N VAL A 55 3.22 -4.92 -11.11
CA VAL A 55 4.32 -5.78 -10.74
C VAL A 55 3.92 -7.23 -10.98
N VAL A 56 4.79 -7.96 -11.68
CA VAL A 56 4.62 -9.38 -11.99
C VAL A 56 5.70 -10.18 -11.28
N GLU A 57 5.29 -11.07 -10.39
CA GLU A 57 6.19 -11.94 -9.64
C GLU A 57 5.72 -13.39 -9.77
N GLY A 58 6.31 -14.11 -10.72
CA GLY A 58 5.87 -15.46 -11.08
C GLY A 58 4.45 -15.46 -11.62
N VAL A 59 3.50 -15.99 -10.84
CA VAL A 59 2.07 -16.04 -11.19
C VAL A 59 1.24 -14.96 -10.50
N ILE A 60 1.86 -14.20 -9.59
CA ILE A 60 1.19 -13.12 -8.85
C ILE A 60 1.38 -11.84 -9.64
N VAL A 61 0.26 -11.16 -9.93
CA VAL A 61 0.24 -9.90 -10.67
C VAL A 61 -0.57 -8.90 -9.84
N SER A 62 0.00 -7.72 -9.59
CA SER A 62 -0.71 -6.65 -8.89
C SER A 62 -0.20 -5.28 -9.31
N ASP A 63 -1.15 -4.38 -9.52
CA ASP A 63 -0.98 -2.95 -9.68
C ASP A 63 -1.20 -2.19 -8.35
N ILE A 64 -1.57 -2.89 -7.28
CA ILE A 64 -1.76 -2.29 -5.96
C ILE A 64 -0.42 -2.05 -5.26
N TRP A 65 -0.24 -0.82 -4.76
CA TRP A 65 0.88 -0.39 -3.94
C TRP A 65 0.39 0.10 -2.58
N LEU A 66 1.08 -0.32 -1.52
CA LEU A 66 0.78 0.02 -0.14
C LEU A 66 1.75 1.07 0.37
N ARG A 67 1.25 2.16 0.97
CA ARG A 67 2.06 3.08 1.75
C ARG A 67 2.20 2.50 3.16
N LEU A 68 3.40 2.03 3.52
CA LEU A 68 3.63 1.46 4.84
C LEU A 68 3.66 2.56 5.90
N SER A 69 3.18 2.26 7.11
CA SER A 69 3.25 3.18 8.26
C SER A 69 4.69 3.49 8.69
N ALA A 70 5.64 2.61 8.35
CA ALA A 70 7.07 2.87 8.52
C ALA A 70 7.64 3.86 7.48
N GLY A 71 6.85 4.18 6.44
CA GLY A 71 7.22 5.01 5.32
C GLY A 71 7.48 4.21 4.03
N GLY A 72 7.40 4.92 2.90
CA GLY A 72 7.62 4.35 1.58
C GLY A 72 6.48 3.48 1.04
N TRP A 73 6.62 3.06 -0.21
CA TRP A 73 5.66 2.29 -0.96
C TRP A 73 6.18 0.89 -1.25
N CYS A 74 5.37 -0.13 -1.01
CA CYS A 74 5.69 -1.51 -1.34
C CYS A 74 4.56 -2.10 -2.19
N SER A 75 4.92 -2.86 -3.23
CA SER A 75 3.91 -3.55 -4.04
C SER A 75 3.20 -4.63 -3.22
N ALA A 76 1.88 -4.75 -3.41
CA ALA A 76 1.03 -5.74 -2.77
C ALA A 76 1.42 -7.19 -3.12
N VAL A 77 2.15 -7.40 -4.23
CA VAL A 77 2.66 -8.74 -4.58
C VAL A 77 3.52 -9.35 -3.48
N ASN A 78 4.13 -8.55 -2.60
CA ASN A 78 5.05 -9.01 -1.57
C ASN A 78 4.38 -9.40 -0.23
N PHE A 79 3.07 -9.20 -0.11
CA PHE A 79 2.29 -9.49 1.10
C PHE A 79 1.43 -10.74 0.96
N ASP A 80 0.76 -11.14 2.03
CA ASP A 80 -0.23 -12.22 2.00
C ASP A 80 -1.35 -11.94 0.98
N GLN A 81 -1.49 -12.82 -0.01
CA GLN A 81 -2.40 -12.61 -1.13
C GLN A 81 -3.87 -12.77 -0.75
N GLU A 82 -4.20 -13.53 0.29
CA GLU A 82 -5.57 -13.63 0.79
C GLU A 82 -6.05 -12.31 1.41
N THR A 83 -5.15 -11.59 2.08
CA THR A 83 -5.41 -10.27 2.63
C THR A 83 -5.48 -9.23 1.51
N MET A 84 -4.55 -9.26 0.55
CA MET A 84 -4.53 -8.31 -0.57
C MET A 84 -5.75 -8.43 -1.49
N ALA A 85 -6.29 -9.64 -1.67
CA ALA A 85 -7.50 -9.87 -2.46
C ALA A 85 -8.76 -9.18 -1.88
N ARG A 86 -8.72 -8.71 -0.63
CA ARG A 86 -9.82 -8.00 0.04
C ARG A 86 -9.73 -6.49 -0.11
N ILE A 87 -8.62 -5.96 -0.64
CA ILE A 87 -8.48 -4.53 -0.88
C ILE A 87 -9.42 -4.15 -2.05
N PRO A 88 -10.38 -3.23 -1.85
CA PRO A 88 -11.23 -2.76 -2.93
C PRO A 88 -10.36 -2.13 -4.02
N ARG A 89 -10.69 -2.31 -5.30
CA ARG A 89 -9.89 -1.73 -6.41
C ARG A 89 -10.20 -0.27 -6.69
N GLU A 90 -11.32 0.22 -6.20
CA GLU A 90 -11.67 1.64 -6.22
C GLU A 90 -11.13 2.26 -4.94
N ALA A 91 -10.24 3.26 -5.07
CA ALA A 91 -9.82 4.03 -3.92
C ALA A 91 -11.07 4.71 -3.38
N GLU A 92 -11.65 4.18 -2.30
CA GLU A 92 -12.55 4.95 -1.48
C GLU A 92 -11.71 6.07 -0.90
N LEU A 93 -11.60 7.17 -1.65
CA LEU A 93 -11.29 8.46 -1.08
C LEU A 93 -12.22 8.62 0.12
N PRO A 94 -11.70 9.01 1.30
CA PRO A 94 -12.55 9.26 2.44
C PRO A 94 -13.69 10.20 1.99
N PRO A 95 -14.94 9.98 2.43
CA PRO A 95 -16.05 10.81 2.02
C PRO A 95 -15.77 12.26 2.43
N GLY A 96 -15.41 13.14 1.48
CA GLY A 96 -14.98 14.49 1.83
C GLY A 96 -14.43 15.41 0.73
N GLU A 97 -13.97 14.93 -0.42
CA GLU A 97 -13.57 15.83 -1.53
C GLU A 97 -14.31 15.49 -2.83
N THR A 98 -15.58 15.89 -2.88
CA THR A 98 -16.21 16.20 -4.17
C THR A 98 -15.51 17.44 -4.72
N GLY A 99 -14.78 17.24 -5.83
CA GLY A 99 -14.08 18.30 -6.55
C GLY A 99 -14.94 19.54 -6.76
N ARG A 100 -14.42 20.68 -6.29
CA ARG A 100 -14.84 21.98 -6.78
C ARG A 100 -14.27 22.13 -8.18
N VAL A 101 -15.08 21.78 -9.19
CA VAL A 101 -14.93 22.36 -10.52
C VAL A 101 -15.53 23.76 -10.46
N ASP A 102 -14.72 24.74 -10.06
CA ASP A 102 -15.07 26.13 -10.28
C ASP A 102 -15.00 26.40 -11.80
N ARG A 103 -16.15 26.64 -12.41
CA ARG A 103 -16.30 27.40 -13.65
C ARG A 103 -16.92 28.75 -13.33
#